data_AF-A0A0M2HGR3-F1
#
_entry.id   AF-A0A0M2HGR3-F1
#
_cell.length_a   1.000
_cell.length_b   1.000
_cell.length_c   1.000
_cell.angle_alpha   90.00
_cell.angle_beta   90.00
_cell.angle_gamma   90.00
#
_symmetry.space_group_name_H-M   'P 1'
#
loop_
_entity.id
_entity.type
_entity.pdbx_description
1 polymer ?
#
loop_
_entity_poly.entity_id
_entity_poly.type
_entity_poly.pdbx_seq_one_letter_code
_entity_poly.pdbx_strand_id
1 'polypeptide(L)'
;MLVLAADQFTKHLALENLPYQQPVHIIGDFLIFYLTKNPGAAFSLGEEVTWIFTIALAAVAVAIVWLAATRVKSRLWAVALGLLLGGVLGNLTDRILREPGFAVGHVIDFINTPWMMPAIYNVADMFIVTMMIGVALLVLVGLRFDGTREQKVGDAVDDESATDAPPAGDADDAESGSASGRVSGSGSSDQDPSDTAASGPAKD
;
A
#
# COMPACT_ATOMS: atom_id res chain seq x y z
N MET A 1 16.48 -1.36 5.62
CA MET A 1 17.70 -1.52 6.44
C MET A 1 18.28 -0.19 6.91
N LEU A 2 18.40 0.83 6.06
CA LEU A 2 18.81 2.17 6.50
C LEU A 2 17.96 2.72 7.66
N VAL A 3 16.64 2.55 7.59
CA VAL A 3 15.70 2.95 8.66
C VAL A 3 16.02 2.27 9.99
N LEU A 4 16.20 0.95 9.99
CA LEU A 4 16.54 0.19 11.19
C LEU A 4 17.88 0.67 11.77
N ALA A 5 18.89 0.88 10.93
CA ALA A 5 20.19 1.38 11.36
C ALA A 5 20.09 2.79 11.96
N ALA A 6 19.32 3.69 11.33
CA ALA A 6 19.10 5.05 11.83
C ALA A 6 18.35 5.05 13.17
N ASP A 7 17.30 4.23 13.30
CA ASP A 7 16.56 4.07 14.56
C ASP A 7 17.47 3.57 15.69
N GLN A 8 18.18 2.47 15.47
CA GLN A 8 19.06 1.90 16.51
C GLN A 8 20.24 2.81 16.85
N PHE A 9 20.81 3.50 15.87
CA PHE A 9 21.87 4.48 16.10
C PHE A 9 21.37 5.67 16.94
N THR A 10 20.21 6.23 16.61
CA THR A 10 19.66 7.38 17.35
C THR A 10 19.22 7.00 18.77
N LYS A 11 18.64 5.80 18.96
CA LYS A 11 18.34 5.27 20.30
C LYS A 11 19.60 5.03 21.13
N HIS A 12 20.68 4.56 20.50
CA HIS A 12 21.97 4.41 21.16
C HIS A 12 22.53 5.77 21.60
N LEU A 13 22.54 6.78 20.73
CA LEU A 13 22.94 8.13 21.09
C LEU A 13 22.09 8.72 22.21
N ALA A 14 20.77 8.50 22.17
CA ALA A 14 19.86 8.95 23.22
C ALA A 14 20.22 8.34 24.58
N LEU A 15 20.50 7.04 24.63
CA LEU A 15 20.89 6.35 25.86
C LEU A 15 22.24 6.82 26.42
N GLU A 16 23.18 7.21 25.57
CA GLU A 16 24.51 7.66 26.00
C GLU A 16 24.53 9.13 26.43
N ASN A 17 23.71 9.98 25.81
CA ASN A 17 23.85 11.43 25.92
C ASN A 17 22.70 12.12 26.67
N LEU A 18 21.55 11.47 26.85
CA LEU A 18 20.40 12.08 27.51
C LEU A 18 20.25 11.59 28.96
N PRO A 19 19.96 12.50 29.90
CA PRO A 19 19.58 12.10 31.24
C PRO A 19 18.24 11.36 31.23
N TYR A 20 18.17 10.23 31.94
CA TYR A 20 16.96 9.43 32.03
C TYR A 20 15.83 10.20 32.72
N GLN A 21 14.65 10.26 32.08
CA GLN A 21 13.45 10.93 32.60
C GLN A 21 13.65 12.39 33.01
N GLN A 22 14.53 13.11 32.31
CA GLN A 22 14.72 14.54 32.50
C GLN A 22 14.59 15.27 31.15
N PRO A 23 13.85 16.39 31.10
CA PRO A 23 13.68 17.14 29.86
C PRO A 23 14.96 17.89 29.48
N VAL A 24 15.38 17.74 28.22
CA VAL A 24 16.44 18.53 27.59
C VAL A 24 15.79 19.38 26.49
N HIS A 25 15.65 20.68 26.76
CA HIS A 25 15.02 21.62 25.84
C HIS A 25 15.96 21.96 24.69
N ILE A 26 15.63 21.53 23.47
CA ILE A 26 16.43 21.78 22.27
C ILE A 26 15.98 23.08 21.60
N ILE A 27 14.65 23.23 21.45
CA ILE A 27 14.02 24.43 20.87
C ILE A 27 12.85 24.82 21.77
N GLY A 28 13.13 25.50 22.89
CA GLY A 28 12.12 25.88 23.87
C GLY A 28 11.19 24.72 24.25
N ASP A 29 9.87 24.94 24.16
CA ASP A 29 8.85 23.90 24.34
C ASP A 29 8.40 23.24 23.02
N PHE A 30 9.03 23.59 21.90
CA PHE A 30 8.70 23.05 20.58
C PHE A 30 9.32 21.67 20.36
N LEU A 31 10.59 21.50 20.75
CA LEU A 31 11.30 20.22 20.67
C LEU A 31 12.06 19.98 21.97
N ILE A 32 11.67 18.92 22.68
CA ILE A 32 12.28 18.48 23.92
C ILE A 32 12.78 17.05 23.71
N PHE A 33 14.01 16.78 24.09
CA PHE A 33 14.46 15.41 24.25
C PHE A 33 14.15 14.93 25.66
N TYR A 34 13.47 13.80 25.76
CA TYR A 34 13.06 13.21 27.04
C TYR A 34 13.19 11.70 26.95
N LEU A 35 14.29 11.16 27.47
CA LEU A 35 14.59 9.74 27.40
C LEU A 35 13.68 8.94 28.34
N THR A 36 12.91 8.02 27.77
CA THR A 36 12.06 7.07 28.50
C THR A 36 12.13 5.67 27.91
N LYS A 37 11.89 4.67 28.76
CA LYS A 37 11.73 3.27 28.37
C LYS A 37 10.24 2.97 28.34
N ASN A 38 9.66 2.80 27.16
CA ASN A 38 8.23 2.60 26.97
C ASN A 38 7.86 1.11 27.00
N PRO A 39 7.12 0.64 28.03
CA PRO A 39 6.62 -0.74 28.09
C PRO A 39 5.45 -0.98 27.13
N GLY A 40 4.83 0.06 26.55
CA GLY A 40 3.66 -0.05 25.66
C GLY A 40 2.32 0.04 26.40
N ALA A 41 2.33 0.30 27.71
CA ALA A 41 1.13 0.48 28.51
C ALA A 41 0.81 1.97 28.65
N ALA A 42 -0.13 2.47 27.86
CA ALA A 42 -0.83 3.69 28.26
C ALA A 42 -1.56 3.39 29.57
N PHE A 43 -1.34 4.19 30.61
CA PHE A 43 -2.00 4.08 31.93
C PHE A 43 -1.67 2.83 32.78
N SER A 44 -0.46 2.27 32.67
CA SER A 44 0.00 1.07 33.43
C SER A 44 -0.82 -0.21 33.22
N LEU A 45 -1.88 -0.21 32.40
CA LEU A 45 -2.75 -1.37 32.12
C LEU A 45 -2.12 -2.45 31.22
N GLY A 46 -0.80 -2.50 31.10
CA GLY A 46 -0.10 -3.42 30.20
C GLY A 46 1.38 -3.65 30.51
N GLU A 47 1.89 -3.14 31.65
CA GLU A 47 3.31 -3.28 32.02
C GLU A 47 3.70 -4.75 32.24
N GLU A 48 2.74 -5.61 32.59
CA GLU A 48 2.95 -7.04 32.78
C GLU A 48 2.81 -7.88 31.49
N VAL A 49 2.27 -7.30 30.40
CA VAL A 49 1.96 -8.01 29.15
C VAL A 49 2.71 -7.46 27.94
N THR A 50 3.93 -6.96 28.16
CA THR A 50 4.76 -6.39 27.10
C THR A 50 5.05 -7.36 25.94
N TRP A 51 5.08 -8.67 26.23
CA TRP A 51 5.27 -9.75 25.25
C TRP A 51 4.23 -9.74 24.12
N ILE A 52 3.00 -9.25 24.37
CA ILE A 52 1.95 -9.15 23.35
C ILE A 52 2.38 -8.18 22.25
N PHE A 53 3.01 -7.06 22.61
CA PHE A 53 3.52 -6.09 21.63
C PHE A 53 4.65 -6.69 20.80
N THR A 54 5.51 -7.51 21.40
CA THR A 54 6.57 -8.22 20.68
C THR A 54 5.97 -9.17 19.64
N ILE A 55 4.97 -9.97 20.01
CA ILE A 55 4.28 -10.88 19.08
C ILE A 55 3.58 -10.09 17.98
N ALA A 56 2.88 -9.00 18.32
CA ALA A 56 2.19 -8.17 17.34
C ALA A 56 3.18 -7.58 16.32
N LEU A 57 4.30 -7.01 16.78
CA LEU A 57 5.34 -6.46 15.90
C LEU A 57 6.00 -7.55 15.05
N ALA A 58 6.25 -8.73 15.60
CA ALA A 58 6.78 -9.86 14.84
C ALA A 58 5.80 -10.34 13.75
N ALA A 59 4.52 -10.46 14.07
CA ALA A 59 3.47 -10.83 13.12
C ALA A 59 3.35 -9.79 12.00
N VAL A 60 3.38 -8.50 12.33
CA VAL A 60 3.37 -7.41 11.35
C VAL A 60 4.62 -7.47 10.46
N ALA A 61 5.81 -7.69 11.02
CA ALA A 61 7.04 -7.81 10.24
C ALA A 61 6.97 -8.97 9.23
N VAL A 62 6.48 -10.14 9.66
CA VAL A 62 6.26 -11.31 8.78
C VAL A 62 5.25 -10.99 7.69
N ALA A 63 4.12 -10.36 8.03
CA ALA A 63 3.10 -9.98 7.07
C ALA A 63 3.63 -9.01 6.00
N ILE A 64 4.45 -8.03 6.40
CA ILE A 64 5.08 -7.08 5.47
C ILE A 64 6.04 -7.81 4.53
N VAL A 65 6.90 -8.69 5.05
CA VAL A 65 7.84 -9.47 4.22
C VAL A 65 7.09 -10.36 3.24
N TRP A 66 6.04 -11.05 3.69
CA TRP A 66 5.20 -11.87 2.83
C TRP A 66 4.51 -11.06 1.74
N LEU A 67 3.94 -9.90 2.08
CA LEU A 67 3.29 -9.01 1.11
C LEU A 67 4.30 -8.46 0.10
N ALA A 68 5.48 -8.03 0.57
CA ALA A 68 6.55 -7.54 -0.28
C ALA A 68 7.02 -8.63 -1.27
N ALA A 69 7.17 -9.86 -0.81
CA ALA A 69 7.62 -10.98 -1.64
C ALA A 69 6.56 -11.44 -2.66
N THR A 70 5.27 -11.32 -2.34
CA THR A 70 4.18 -11.91 -3.15
C THR A 70 3.45 -10.90 -4.03
N ARG A 71 3.34 -9.63 -3.62
CA ARG A 71 2.45 -8.65 -4.26
C ARG A 71 3.16 -7.41 -4.79
N VAL A 72 4.31 -7.03 -4.25
CA VAL A 72 4.96 -5.76 -4.60
C VAL A 72 5.81 -5.92 -5.85
N LYS A 73 5.43 -5.23 -6.92
CA LYS A 73 6.22 -5.11 -8.16
C LYS A 73 6.71 -3.68 -8.42
N SER A 74 6.06 -2.69 -7.81
CA SER A 74 6.44 -1.28 -7.94
C SER A 74 7.55 -0.89 -6.96
N ARG A 75 8.53 -0.13 -7.45
CA ARG A 75 9.61 0.45 -6.62
C ARG A 75 9.07 1.35 -5.51
N LEU A 76 8.00 2.09 -5.78
CA LEU A 76 7.43 3.03 -4.81
C LEU A 76 6.76 2.29 -3.64
N TRP A 77 6.05 1.20 -3.93
CA TRP A 77 5.51 0.30 -2.92
C TRP A 77 6.60 -0.45 -2.15
N ALA A 78 7.70 -0.82 -2.82
CA ALA A 78 8.86 -1.42 -2.15
C ALA A 78 9.52 -0.47 -1.16
N VAL A 79 9.66 0.82 -1.52
CA VAL A 79 10.17 1.86 -0.61
C VAL A 79 9.20 2.04 0.56
N ALA A 80 7.90 2.17 0.31
CA ALA A 80 6.90 2.31 1.37
C ALA A 80 6.96 1.13 2.36
N LEU A 81 6.86 -0.13 1.87
CA LEU A 81 6.98 -1.29 2.75
C LEU A 81 8.34 -1.39 3.43
N GLY A 82 9.43 -0.94 2.79
CA GLY A 82 10.75 -0.89 3.38
C GLY A 82 10.88 0.10 4.54
N LEU A 83 10.20 1.25 4.46
CA LEU A 83 10.11 2.22 5.56
C LEU A 83 9.34 1.62 6.74
N LEU A 84 8.17 1.03 6.47
CA LEU A 84 7.34 0.40 7.50
C LEU A 84 8.07 -0.77 8.16
N LEU A 85 8.65 -1.69 7.37
CA LEU A 85 9.41 -2.82 7.89
C LEU A 85 10.59 -2.35 8.74
N GLY A 86 11.29 -1.31 8.30
CA GLY A 86 12.40 -0.73 9.06
C GLY A 86 11.98 -0.21 10.43
N GLY A 87 10.88 0.54 10.50
CA GLY A 87 10.37 1.06 11.77
C GLY A 87 9.85 -0.06 12.68
N VAL A 88 9.07 -1.00 12.13
CA VAL A 88 8.57 -2.17 12.86
C VAL A 88 9.72 -3.01 13.42
N LEU A 89 10.75 -3.28 12.62
CA LEU A 89 11.92 -4.00 13.08
C LEU A 89 12.70 -3.22 14.15
N GLY A 90 12.80 -1.90 14.06
CA GLY A 90 13.48 -1.07 15.07
C GLY A 90 12.84 -1.20 16.45
N ASN A 91 11.51 -1.07 16.51
CA ASN A 91 10.77 -1.26 17.75
C ASN A 91 10.77 -2.73 18.20
N LEU A 92 10.70 -3.70 17.28
CA LEU A 92 10.79 -5.13 17.61
C LEU A 92 12.17 -5.50 18.19
N THR A 93 13.26 -4.95 17.65
CA THR A 93 14.63 -5.17 18.16
C THR A 93 14.74 -4.74 19.61
N ASP A 94 14.20 -3.58 19.96
CA ASP A 94 14.18 -3.12 21.35
C ASP A 94 13.43 -4.09 22.26
N ARG A 95 12.24 -4.54 21.83
CA ARG A 95 11.41 -5.50 22.58
C ARG A 95 12.10 -6.86 22.79
N ILE A 96 12.90 -7.31 21.83
CA ILE A 96 13.58 -8.61 21.91
C ILE A 96 14.84 -8.52 22.79
N LEU A 97 15.62 -7.44 22.67
CA LEU A 97 16.99 -7.40 23.17
C LEU A 97 17.19 -6.53 24.42
N ARG A 98 16.29 -5.61 24.72
CA ARG A 98 16.46 -4.68 25.85
C ARG A 98 15.82 -5.22 27.12
N GLU A 99 16.21 -4.63 28.24
CA GLU A 99 15.59 -4.85 29.54
C GLU A 99 14.06 -4.66 29.50
N PRO A 100 13.28 -5.40 30.31
CA PRO A 100 13.72 -6.29 31.41
C PRO A 100 14.17 -7.71 31.00
N GLY A 101 14.01 -8.11 29.74
CA GLY A 101 14.39 -9.46 29.31
C GLY A 101 13.99 -9.79 27.88
N PHE A 102 14.30 -11.02 27.45
CA PHE A 102 14.05 -11.47 26.09
C PHE A 102 12.56 -11.42 25.74
N ALA A 103 12.26 -10.73 24.63
CA ALA A 103 10.90 -10.57 24.09
C ALA A 103 9.90 -9.83 25.01
N VAL A 104 10.36 -9.21 26.10
CA VAL A 104 9.56 -8.39 27.02
C VAL A 104 10.13 -6.99 27.21
N GLY A 105 11.14 -6.63 26.41
CA GLY A 105 11.88 -5.38 26.51
C GLY A 105 11.03 -4.14 26.33
N HIS A 106 11.58 -2.99 26.73
CA HIS A 106 10.97 -1.68 26.53
C HIS A 106 11.57 -0.98 25.30
N VAL A 107 10.71 -0.23 24.59
CA VAL A 107 11.13 0.60 23.45
C VAL A 107 11.76 1.88 23.97
N ILE A 108 12.84 2.33 23.35
CA ILE A 108 13.47 3.60 23.72
C ILE A 108 12.79 4.74 22.98
N ASP A 109 12.13 5.61 23.73
CA ASP A 109 11.51 6.83 23.21
C ASP A 109 12.23 8.04 23.79
N PHE A 110 12.45 9.05 22.96
CA PHE A 110 13.26 10.20 23.37
C PHE A 110 12.85 11.54 22.73
N ILE A 111 11.96 11.54 21.75
CA ILE A 111 11.53 12.74 21.05
C ILE A 111 10.16 13.15 21.60
N ASN A 112 10.09 14.35 22.18
CA ASN A 112 8.87 14.92 22.73
C ASN A 112 8.56 16.26 22.04
N THR A 113 7.37 16.34 21.44
CA THR A 113 6.84 17.55 20.79
C THR A 113 5.44 17.83 21.34
N PRO A 114 5.32 18.45 22.53
CA PRO A 114 4.06 18.60 23.25
C PRO A 114 2.98 19.34 22.46
N TRP A 115 3.37 20.26 21.58
CA TRP A 115 2.47 21.02 20.71
C TRP A 115 1.79 20.17 19.62
N MET A 116 2.37 19.02 19.27
CA MET A 116 1.88 18.14 18.21
C MET A 116 1.06 16.98 18.79
N MET A 117 1.57 16.31 19.82
CA MET A 117 0.91 15.18 20.45
C MET A 117 1.43 14.96 21.88
N PRO A 118 0.61 14.42 22.81
CA PRO A 118 1.02 14.18 24.19
C PRO A 118 1.86 12.90 24.37
N ALA A 119 2.56 12.44 23.33
CA ALA A 119 3.33 11.20 23.34
C ALA A 119 4.82 11.46 23.04
N ILE A 120 5.67 10.66 23.67
CA ILE A 120 7.09 10.59 23.36
C ILE A 120 7.27 9.45 22.37
N TYR A 121 8.08 9.68 21.34
CA TYR A 121 8.27 8.73 20.24
C TYR A 121 9.73 8.67 19.83
N ASN A 122 10.02 7.84 18.84
CA ASN A 122 11.36 7.65 18.32
C ASN A 122 11.40 7.74 16.78
N VAL A 123 12.57 7.47 16.22
CA VAL A 123 12.80 7.55 14.77
C VAL A 123 12.06 6.44 14.01
N ALA A 124 11.95 5.23 14.54
CA ALA A 124 11.11 4.18 13.97
C ALA A 124 9.65 4.65 13.81
N ASP A 125 9.07 5.31 14.82
CA ASP A 125 7.70 5.81 14.76
C ASP A 125 7.51 6.88 13.67
N MET A 126 8.49 7.78 13.50
CA MET A 126 8.48 8.77 12.42
C MET A 126 8.42 8.10 11.04
N PHE A 127 9.20 7.04 10.82
CA PHE A 127 9.19 6.32 9.54
C PHE A 127 7.89 5.55 9.31
N ILE A 128 7.30 4.96 10.35
CA ILE A 128 5.98 4.32 10.28
C ILE A 128 4.92 5.34 9.87
N VAL A 129 4.84 6.49 10.56
CA VAL A 129 3.85 7.54 10.27
C VAL A 129 4.07 8.12 8.86
N THR A 130 5.31 8.43 8.50
CA THR A 130 5.65 8.95 7.17
C THR A 130 5.22 7.98 6.06
N MET A 131 5.47 6.69 6.27
CA MET A 131 5.02 5.65 5.36
C MET A 131 3.49 5.55 5.28
N MET A 132 2.79 5.58 6.41
CA MET A 132 1.33 5.55 6.45
C MET A 132 0.72 6.70 5.65
N ILE A 133 1.25 7.92 5.82
CA ILE A 133 0.87 9.09 5.01
C ILE A 133 1.17 8.84 3.54
N GLY A 134 2.37 8.33 3.21
CA GLY A 134 2.75 8.00 1.85
C GLY A 134 1.80 7.00 1.18
N VAL A 135 1.47 5.89 1.86
CA VAL A 135 0.53 4.88 1.37
C VAL A 135 -0.87 5.46 1.21
N ALA A 136 -1.35 6.28 2.15
CA ALA A 136 -2.63 6.95 2.03
C ALA A 136 -2.69 7.82 0.75
N LEU A 137 -1.62 8.58 0.47
CA LEU A 137 -1.51 9.36 -0.77
C LEU A 137 -1.47 8.47 -2.03
N LEU A 138 -0.74 7.34 -2.00
CA LEU A 138 -0.71 6.40 -3.12
C LEU A 138 -2.09 5.83 -3.44
N VAL A 139 -2.83 5.46 -2.39
CA VAL A 139 -4.20 4.95 -2.50
C VAL A 139 -5.14 6.03 -3.02
N LEU A 140 -5.04 7.28 -2.53
CA LEU A 140 -5.85 8.41 -3.01
C LEU A 140 -5.61 8.73 -4.49
N VAL A 141 -4.39 8.53 -4.99
CA VAL A 141 -4.03 8.73 -6.42
C VAL A 141 -4.39 7.48 -7.27
N GLY A 142 -4.93 6.43 -6.65
CA GLY A 142 -5.35 5.20 -7.33
C GLY A 142 -4.18 4.33 -7.81
N LEU A 143 -2.99 4.45 -7.20
CA LEU A 143 -1.84 3.64 -7.59
C LEU A 143 -1.90 2.27 -6.94
N ARG A 144 -2.04 1.22 -7.75
CA ARG A 144 -2.08 -0.17 -7.29
C ARG A 144 -0.67 -0.69 -6.95
N PHE A 145 -0.62 -1.82 -6.25
CA PHE A 145 0.62 -2.49 -5.82
C PHE A 145 1.56 -2.90 -6.96
N ASP A 146 1.01 -3.06 -8.17
CA ASP A 146 1.74 -3.34 -9.40
C ASP A 146 2.27 -2.06 -10.10
N GLY A 147 1.92 -0.87 -9.61
CA GLY A 147 2.30 0.41 -10.19
C GLY A 147 1.36 0.92 -11.28
N THR A 148 0.27 0.22 -11.58
CA THR A 148 -0.78 0.70 -12.48
C THR A 148 -1.66 1.73 -11.76
N ARG A 149 -2.17 2.73 -12.49
CA ARG A 149 -3.17 3.67 -11.97
C ARG A 149 -4.56 3.14 -12.28
N GLU A 150 -5.46 3.22 -11.32
CA GLU A 150 -6.88 2.98 -11.52
C GLU A 150 -7.42 4.08 -12.42
N GLN A 151 -7.72 3.74 -13.67
CA GLN A 151 -8.31 4.66 -14.63
C GLN A 151 -9.75 4.91 -14.18
N LYS A 152 -10.05 6.14 -13.81
CA LYS A 152 -11.41 6.54 -13.41
C LYS A 152 -12.31 6.33 -14.64
N VAL A 153 -13.16 5.32 -14.61
CA VAL A 153 -14.20 5.09 -15.63
C VAL A 153 -15.20 6.24 -15.51
N GLY A 154 -14.97 7.31 -16.27
CA GLY A 154 -15.78 8.52 -16.17
C GLY A 154 -15.51 9.61 -17.20
N ASP A 155 -14.65 9.38 -18.20
CA ASP A 155 -14.36 10.34 -19.29
C ASP A 155 -14.71 9.77 -20.68
N ALA A 156 -15.53 8.71 -20.73
CA ALA A 156 -15.95 8.06 -21.99
C ALA A 156 -17.47 8.06 -22.19
N VAL A 157 -18.17 9.06 -21.66
CA VAL A 157 -19.59 9.30 -21.96
C VAL A 157 -19.78 10.80 -22.20
N ASP A 158 -19.28 11.30 -23.32
CA ASP A 158 -19.65 12.62 -23.86
C ASP A 158 -19.53 12.66 -25.41
N ASP A 159 -19.61 11.51 -26.10
CA ASP A 159 -19.65 11.46 -27.57
C ASP A 159 -20.77 10.57 -28.14
N GLU A 160 -21.91 10.52 -27.45
CA GLU A 160 -23.15 9.95 -28.00
C GLU A 160 -24.35 10.79 -27.53
N SER A 161 -24.57 11.97 -28.12
CA SER A 161 -25.92 12.57 -28.21
C SER A 161 -26.05 13.63 -29.32
N ALA A 162 -26.09 13.19 -30.56
CA ALA A 162 -26.90 13.78 -31.63
C ALA A 162 -27.20 12.63 -32.59
N THR A 163 -28.43 12.14 -32.80
CA THR A 163 -29.77 12.70 -32.67
C THR A 163 -30.72 11.51 -32.84
N ASP A 164 -31.78 11.41 -32.05
CA ASP A 164 -32.89 10.46 -32.25
C ASP A 164 -34.20 11.23 -32.43
N ALA A 165 -34.97 10.90 -33.48
CA ALA A 165 -36.43 11.09 -33.57
C ALA A 165 -37.02 10.41 -34.84
N PRO A 166 -38.28 9.91 -34.78
CA PRO A 166 -38.66 8.56 -35.27
C PRO A 166 -39.56 8.53 -36.55
N PRO A 167 -40.01 7.35 -37.02
CA PRO A 167 -40.45 7.12 -38.40
C PRO A 167 -41.98 7.25 -38.61
N ALA A 168 -42.40 7.60 -39.83
CA ALA A 168 -43.77 7.39 -40.33
C ALA A 168 -43.84 7.36 -41.87
N GLY A 169 -44.28 6.21 -42.42
CA GLY A 169 -45.43 6.09 -43.32
C GLY A 169 -45.34 6.52 -44.80
N ASP A 170 -45.59 5.51 -45.65
CA ASP A 170 -46.26 5.50 -46.96
C ASP A 170 -45.59 5.93 -48.28
N ALA A 171 -45.47 4.91 -49.13
CA ALA A 171 -45.98 4.76 -50.50
C ALA A 171 -45.53 5.67 -51.66
N ASP A 172 -45.07 4.92 -52.67
CA ASP A 172 -45.28 5.06 -54.11
C ASP A 172 -44.50 6.06 -54.99
N ASP A 173 -44.11 5.46 -56.11
CA ASP A 173 -43.96 5.99 -57.46
C ASP A 173 -42.70 6.79 -57.88
N ALA A 174 -41.87 6.03 -58.62
CA ALA A 174 -41.58 6.25 -60.04
C ALA A 174 -40.46 7.21 -60.48
N GLU A 175 -39.65 6.63 -61.36
CA GLU A 175 -38.98 7.20 -62.53
C GLU A 175 -37.66 8.00 -62.41
N SER A 176 -36.62 7.33 -62.96
CA SER A 176 -35.87 7.75 -64.16
C SER A 176 -34.46 8.35 -63.99
N GLY A 177 -33.55 7.78 -64.79
CA GLY A 177 -32.29 8.39 -65.24
C GLY A 177 -31.03 7.69 -64.70
N SER A 178 -30.49 6.69 -65.42
CA SER A 178 -29.37 6.85 -66.40
C SER A 178 -28.03 7.17 -65.72
N ALA A 179 -26.88 6.52 -65.93
CA ALA A 179 -26.39 5.42 -66.75
C ALA A 179 -25.04 5.03 -66.12
N SER A 180 -24.57 3.78 -66.16
CA SER A 180 -23.60 3.27 -67.15
C SER A 180 -22.52 2.52 -66.37
N GLY A 181 -22.23 1.26 -66.71
CA GLY A 181 -21.10 0.54 -66.10
C GLY A 181 -21.22 -0.98 -66.01
N ARG A 182 -21.45 -1.63 -67.16
CA ARG A 182 -21.15 -3.04 -67.46
C ARG A 182 -19.80 -3.48 -66.85
N VAL A 183 -19.66 -4.62 -66.16
CA VAL A 183 -19.37 -6.02 -66.62
C VAL A 183 -18.38 -6.57 -65.56
N SER A 184 -18.26 -7.82 -65.13
CA SER A 184 -18.96 -9.11 -65.23
C SER A 184 -18.23 -10.08 -64.29
N GLY A 185 -18.87 -11.20 -63.94
CA GLY A 185 -18.20 -12.44 -63.51
C GLY A 185 -18.28 -12.69 -62.00
N SER A 186 -19.25 -13.49 -61.53
CA SER A 186 -19.16 -14.95 -61.36
C SER A 186 -18.18 -15.34 -60.24
N GLY A 187 -18.54 -16.06 -59.19
CA GLY A 187 -19.73 -16.86 -58.92
C GLY A 187 -19.36 -17.88 -57.84
N SER A 188 -20.36 -18.23 -57.02
CA SER A 188 -20.61 -19.53 -56.37
C SER A 188 -19.49 -20.17 -55.52
N SER A 189 -19.69 -20.30 -54.21
CA SER A 189 -20.28 -21.48 -53.53
C SER A 189 -19.21 -22.57 -53.31
N ASP A 190 -19.13 -23.38 -52.26
CA ASP A 190 -20.08 -24.05 -51.39
C ASP A 190 -19.30 -24.53 -50.14
N GLN A 191 -19.91 -24.47 -48.96
CA GLN A 191 -20.33 -25.63 -48.13
C GLN A 191 -19.22 -26.43 -47.40
N ASP A 192 -19.31 -26.35 -46.07
CA ASP A 192 -19.19 -27.39 -45.02
C ASP A 192 -19.75 -28.78 -45.47
N PRO A 193 -19.57 -29.96 -44.80
CA PRO A 193 -19.25 -30.14 -43.38
C PRO A 193 -18.48 -31.43 -42.96
N SER A 194 -18.29 -31.54 -41.64
CA SER A 194 -18.48 -32.74 -40.78
C SER A 194 -17.39 -33.82 -40.61
N ASP A 195 -17.42 -34.35 -39.37
CA ASP A 195 -17.02 -35.67 -38.87
C ASP A 195 -15.52 -35.89 -38.51
N THR A 196 -15.14 -36.52 -37.38
CA THR A 196 -15.85 -37.34 -36.39
C THR A 196 -14.98 -37.58 -35.12
N ALA A 197 -15.63 -37.56 -33.96
CA ALA A 197 -15.64 -38.53 -32.84
C ALA A 197 -14.39 -39.19 -32.18
N ALA A 198 -14.60 -39.46 -30.87
CA ALA A 198 -14.11 -40.57 -30.02
C ALA A 198 -12.76 -40.39 -29.27
N SER A 199 -12.50 -40.88 -28.05
CA SER A 199 -13.24 -41.23 -26.81
C SER A 199 -12.23 -41.94 -25.85
N GLY A 200 -11.92 -41.36 -24.68
CA GLY A 200 -11.39 -41.94 -23.40
C GLY A 200 -10.28 -43.04 -23.37
N PRO A 201 -9.98 -43.65 -22.19
CA PRO A 201 -9.85 -43.11 -20.83
C PRO A 201 -8.58 -43.59 -20.03
N ALA A 202 -8.35 -42.95 -18.86
CA ALA A 202 -7.85 -43.39 -17.52
C ALA A 202 -6.72 -44.44 -17.28
N LYS A 203 -6.08 -44.29 -16.10
CA LYS A 203 -5.17 -45.15 -15.29
C LYS A 203 -3.69 -44.72 -15.31
N ASP A 204 -2.92 -44.63 -14.22
CA ASP A 204 -3.02 -45.04 -12.80
C ASP A 204 -2.37 -43.98 -11.88
#